data_AF-A0A0R0IPY6-F1
#
_entry.id   AF-A0A0R0IPY6-F1
#
_cell.length_a   1.000
_cell.length_b   1.000
_cell.length_c   1.000
_cell.angle_alpha   90.00
_cell.angle_beta   90.00
_cell.angle_gamma   90.00
#
_symmetry.space_group_name_H-M   'P 1'
#
loop_
_entity.id
_entity.type
_entity.pdbx_description
1 polymer ?
#
loop_
_entity_poly.entity_id
_entity_poly.type
_entity_poly.pdbx_seq_one_letter_code
_entity_poly.pdbx_strand_id
1 'polypeptide(L)'
;MIVGFDHRKSVLGHIPPANDCPENIMINVNLEKSSSSVVYEYFAGKCEDANISNGEAPCLVDSKDKGRVELMLKYIEDGDLRRWSLPGIRAFNIGLSEWRSRFNCISNPYMYKQLLKLSAEDLITKGNSCVSSRQNAASKLLEKAFRVRLGRGFYGECLGVRADGNSNLSDEIGKLLSVKSAATGLRPIGAVIFMQRNNLKMCLRSTDSSTDTSEVAKAYGGGGSPSSSSFIIRLDEYNQWISGRDR
;
A
#
# COMPACT_ATOMS: atom_id res chain seq x y z
N MET A 1 -21.77 29.12 5.61
CA MET A 1 -22.19 27.70 5.64
C MET A 1 -20.94 26.83 5.56
N ILE A 2 -20.80 25.86 6.47
CA ILE A 2 -19.72 24.88 6.51
C ILE A 2 -20.30 23.56 6.02
N VAL A 3 -19.61 22.87 5.11
CA VAL A 3 -20.03 21.58 4.59
C VAL A 3 -18.93 20.54 4.83
N GLY A 4 -19.26 19.47 5.53
CA GLY A 4 -18.39 18.32 5.80
C GLY A 4 -18.80 17.09 4.99
N PHE A 5 -17.81 16.30 4.57
CA PHE A 5 -18.02 15.08 3.81
C PHE A 5 -17.23 13.93 4.41
N ASP A 6 -17.87 12.79 4.65
CA ASP A 6 -17.20 11.57 5.11
C ASP A 6 -17.85 10.33 4.48
N HIS A 7 -17.15 9.20 4.52
CA HIS A 7 -17.66 7.90 4.06
C HIS A 7 -17.47 6.80 5.11
N ARG A 8 -16.87 7.11 6.26
CA ARG A 8 -16.57 6.12 7.29
C ARG A 8 -17.76 5.92 8.21
N LYS A 9 -18.16 4.66 8.38
CA LYS A 9 -19.21 4.27 9.34
C LYS A 9 -18.91 4.74 10.77
N SER A 10 -17.63 4.80 11.16
CA SER A 10 -17.20 5.24 12.50
C SER A 10 -17.59 6.68 12.81
N VAL A 11 -17.80 7.52 11.79
CA VAL A 11 -18.09 8.95 11.98
C VAL A 11 -19.54 9.19 12.39
N LEU A 12 -20.45 8.24 12.12
CA LEU A 12 -21.86 8.34 12.49
C LEU A 12 -22.08 8.51 14.00
N GLY A 13 -21.21 7.91 14.84
CA GLY A 13 -21.29 8.06 16.30
C GLY A 13 -20.78 9.40 16.82
N HIS A 14 -20.17 10.23 15.97
CA HIS A 14 -19.61 11.54 16.31
C HIS A 14 -20.44 12.71 15.77
N ILE A 15 -21.46 12.42 14.95
CA ILE A 15 -22.34 13.44 14.38
C ILE A 15 -23.50 13.67 15.36
N PRO A 16 -23.76 14.92 15.79
CA PRO A 16 -24.93 15.25 16.59
C PRO A 16 -26.22 14.83 15.88
N PRO A 17 -27.28 14.46 16.60
CA PRO A 17 -28.61 14.31 16.02
C PRO A 17 -28.99 15.56 15.22
N ALA A 18 -29.80 15.41 14.17
CA ALA A 18 -30.16 16.51 13.26
C ALA A 18 -30.73 17.75 13.98
N ASN A 19 -31.39 17.55 15.13
CA ASN A 19 -31.99 18.62 15.94
C ASN A 19 -30.95 19.43 16.74
N ASP A 20 -29.75 18.89 16.96
CA ASP A 20 -28.66 19.51 17.72
C ASP A 20 -27.54 20.05 16.81
N CYS A 21 -27.67 19.87 15.48
CA CYS A 21 -26.69 20.38 14.53
C CYS A 21 -26.96 21.87 14.25
N PRO A 22 -25.95 22.75 14.40
CA PRO A 22 -26.10 24.16 14.04
C PRO A 22 -26.53 24.33 12.59
N GLU A 23 -27.47 25.24 12.32
CA GLU A 23 -28.03 25.49 10.97
C GLU A 23 -26.96 25.88 9.93
N ASN A 24 -25.82 26.39 10.36
CA ASN A 24 -24.72 26.77 9.48
C ASN A 24 -23.78 25.61 9.11
N ILE A 25 -24.03 24.39 9.61
CA ILE A 25 -23.21 23.18 9.37
C ILE A 25 -24.06 22.11 8.67
N MET A 26 -23.53 21.58 7.56
CA MET A 26 -24.10 20.44 6.86
C MET A 26 -23.07 19.32 6.80
N ILE A 27 -23.42 18.12 7.25
CA ILE A 27 -22.53 16.95 7.20
C ILE A 27 -23.16 15.90 6.28
N ASN A 28 -22.43 15.55 5.22
CA ASN A 28 -22.84 14.53 4.26
C ASN A 28 -21.99 13.27 4.48
N VAL A 29 -22.62 12.20 4.98
CA VAL A 29 -21.97 10.89 5.12
C VAL A 29 -22.52 9.94 4.07
N ASN A 30 -21.65 9.45 3.19
CA ASN A 30 -22.00 8.49 2.16
C ASN A 30 -21.17 7.22 2.32
N LEU A 31 -21.79 6.11 2.72
CA LEU A 31 -21.08 4.85 2.95
C LEU A 31 -20.77 4.07 1.67
N GLU A 32 -21.32 4.50 0.53
CA GLU A 32 -21.22 3.81 -0.76
C GLU A 32 -20.22 4.46 -1.73
N LYS A 33 -19.93 5.75 -1.55
CA LYS A 33 -19.00 6.51 -2.39
C LYS A 33 -17.87 7.09 -1.55
N SER A 34 -16.71 7.30 -2.17
CA SER A 34 -15.61 7.98 -1.49
C SER A 34 -15.96 9.45 -1.23
N SER A 35 -15.41 10.02 -0.15
CA SER A 35 -15.60 11.45 0.16
C SER A 35 -15.18 12.33 -1.02
N SER A 36 -14.12 11.97 -1.74
CA SER A 36 -13.66 12.71 -2.92
C SER A 36 -14.67 12.73 -4.06
N SER A 37 -15.35 11.60 -4.33
CA SER A 37 -16.40 11.52 -5.35
C SER A 37 -17.60 12.38 -4.97
N VAL A 38 -18.05 12.29 -3.71
CA VAL A 38 -19.21 13.04 -3.22
C VAL A 38 -18.95 14.55 -3.21
N VAL A 39 -17.74 14.97 -2.81
CA VAL A 39 -17.33 16.38 -2.90
C VAL A 39 -17.39 16.88 -4.34
N TYR A 40 -16.85 16.11 -5.29
CA TYR A 40 -16.87 16.49 -6.70
C TYR A 40 -18.31 16.63 -7.22
N GLU A 41 -19.17 15.64 -6.97
CA GLU A 41 -20.58 15.66 -7.38
C GLU A 41 -21.34 16.85 -6.77
N TYR A 42 -21.12 17.13 -5.48
CA TYR A 42 -21.75 18.25 -4.80
C TYR A 42 -21.40 19.59 -5.45
N PHE A 43 -20.10 19.86 -5.66
CA PHE A 43 -19.67 21.15 -6.24
C PHE A 43 -19.94 21.25 -7.74
N ALA A 44 -19.91 20.13 -8.48
CA ALA A 44 -20.32 20.09 -9.88
C ALA A 44 -21.81 20.45 -10.02
N GLY A 45 -22.68 19.86 -9.19
CA GLY A 45 -24.11 20.19 -9.16
C GLY A 45 -24.37 21.65 -8.79
N LYS A 46 -23.62 22.22 -7.84
CA LYS A 46 -23.72 23.64 -7.49
C LYS A 46 -23.32 24.57 -8.63
N CYS A 47 -22.33 24.21 -9.44
CA CYS A 47 -22.00 24.95 -10.66
C CYS A 47 -23.15 24.88 -11.67
N GLU A 48 -23.76 23.70 -11.87
CA GLU A 48 -24.89 23.52 -12.79
C GLU A 48 -26.13 24.32 -12.36
N ASP A 49 -26.47 24.33 -11.06
CA ASP A 49 -27.55 25.15 -10.51
C ASP A 49 -27.32 26.65 -10.77
N ALA A 50 -26.06 27.12 -10.63
CA ALA A 50 -25.68 28.48 -10.94
C ALA A 50 -25.72 28.78 -12.45
N ASN A 51 -25.42 27.80 -13.32
CA ASN A 51 -25.45 27.93 -14.78
C ASN A 51 -26.84 28.28 -15.32
N ILE A 52 -27.91 27.79 -14.69
CA ILE A 52 -29.30 28.07 -15.11
C ILE A 52 -29.67 29.56 -14.88
N SER A 53 -28.96 30.25 -13.98
CA SER A 53 -29.32 31.59 -13.53
C SER A 53 -28.64 32.75 -14.26
N ASN A 54 -27.44 32.58 -14.83
CA ASN A 54 -26.56 33.72 -15.18
C ASN A 54 -25.91 33.74 -16.58
N GLY A 55 -26.32 32.91 -17.55
CA GLY A 55 -26.01 33.09 -18.99
C GLY A 55 -24.55 32.82 -19.44
N GLU A 56 -23.55 33.00 -18.59
CA GLU A 56 -22.18 32.49 -18.72
C GLU A 56 -21.69 32.13 -17.33
N ALA A 57 -21.40 30.84 -17.10
CA ALA A 57 -21.09 30.37 -15.76
C ALA A 57 -19.97 29.31 -15.75
N PRO A 58 -19.15 29.31 -14.69
CA PRO A 58 -17.92 28.53 -14.61
C PRO A 58 -18.20 27.05 -14.33
N CYS A 59 -17.71 26.17 -15.22
CA CYS A 59 -17.57 24.75 -14.91
C CYS A 59 -16.52 24.55 -13.79
N LEU A 60 -16.78 23.62 -12.86
CA LEU A 60 -15.81 23.27 -11.80
C LEU A 60 -14.45 22.82 -12.38
N VAL A 61 -14.49 22.16 -13.54
CA VAL A 61 -13.34 21.70 -14.31
C VAL A 61 -13.59 22.01 -15.78
N ASP A 62 -12.56 22.44 -16.50
CA ASP A 62 -12.61 22.62 -17.95
C ASP A 62 -13.15 21.36 -18.65
N SER A 63 -13.98 21.52 -19.68
CA SER A 63 -14.59 20.41 -20.42
C SER A 63 -13.55 19.41 -20.96
N LYS A 64 -12.38 19.91 -21.38
CA LYS A 64 -11.24 19.10 -21.86
C LYS A 64 -10.63 18.20 -20.78
N ASP A 65 -10.77 18.56 -19.50
CA ASP A 65 -10.16 17.88 -18.36
C ASP A 65 -11.18 17.07 -17.54
N LYS A 66 -12.49 17.32 -17.72
CA LYS A 66 -13.59 16.68 -16.98
C LYS A 66 -13.48 15.15 -16.97
N GLY A 67 -13.37 14.52 -18.14
CA GLY A 67 -13.29 13.06 -18.25
C GLY A 67 -12.05 12.48 -17.56
N ARG A 68 -10.91 13.19 -17.57
CA ARG A 68 -9.69 12.77 -16.88
C ARG A 68 -9.86 12.84 -15.36
N VAL A 69 -10.46 13.91 -14.84
CA VAL A 69 -10.72 14.09 -13.40
C VAL A 69 -11.73 13.04 -12.90
N GLU A 70 -12.82 12.81 -13.63
CA GLU A 70 -13.81 11.79 -13.27
C GLU A 70 -13.20 10.38 -13.25
N LEU A 71 -12.36 10.04 -14.23
CA LEU A 71 -11.66 8.77 -14.24
C LEU A 71 -10.70 8.63 -13.05
N MET A 72 -9.95 9.69 -12.73
CA MET A 72 -9.08 9.74 -11.55
C MET A 72 -9.87 9.47 -10.26
N LEU A 73 -11.03 10.10 -10.10
CA LEU A 73 -11.90 9.90 -8.93
C LEU A 73 -12.42 8.46 -8.83
N LYS A 74 -12.76 7.82 -9.96
CA LYS A 74 -13.15 6.40 -9.97
C LYS A 74 -12.04 5.49 -9.45
N TYR A 75 -10.79 5.71 -9.85
CA TYR A 75 -9.64 4.95 -9.34
C TYR A 75 -9.37 5.22 -7.86
N ILE A 76 -9.50 6.47 -7.41
CA ILE A 76 -9.35 6.82 -5.99
C ILE A 76 -10.42 6.11 -5.17
N GLU A 77 -11.68 6.17 -5.60
CA GLU A 77 -12.80 5.53 -4.93
C GLU A 77 -12.66 4.01 -4.84
N ASP A 78 -12.27 3.34 -5.93
CA ASP A 78 -12.08 1.89 -5.95
C ASP A 78 -11.02 1.42 -4.93
N GLY A 79 -9.97 2.21 -4.74
CA GLY A 79 -8.93 1.97 -3.73
C GLY A 79 -9.37 2.32 -2.30
N ASP A 80 -10.01 3.48 -2.11
CA ASP A 80 -10.46 3.96 -0.79
C ASP A 80 -11.51 3.03 -0.17
N LEU A 81 -12.45 2.55 -1.00
CA LEU A 81 -13.47 1.58 -0.62
C LEU A 81 -12.99 0.12 -0.66
N ARG A 82 -11.72 -0.12 -0.99
CA ARG A 82 -11.07 -1.44 -1.05
C ARG A 82 -11.80 -2.45 -1.95
N ARG A 83 -12.39 -1.97 -3.05
CA ARG A 83 -13.07 -2.80 -4.04
C ARG A 83 -12.07 -3.56 -4.92
N TRP A 84 -10.97 -2.89 -5.29
CA TRP A 84 -9.91 -3.44 -6.14
C TRP A 84 -10.42 -4.00 -7.48
N SER A 85 -11.45 -3.38 -8.05
CA SER A 85 -12.15 -3.87 -9.24
C SER A 85 -11.57 -3.33 -10.55
N LEU A 86 -10.94 -2.14 -10.52
CA LEU A 86 -10.45 -1.49 -11.72
C LEU A 86 -9.12 -2.10 -12.22
N PRO A 87 -8.91 -2.17 -13.55
CA PRO A 87 -7.67 -2.70 -14.11
C PRO A 87 -6.47 -1.85 -13.68
N GLY A 88 -5.40 -2.48 -13.22
CA GLY A 88 -4.21 -1.76 -12.78
C GLY A 88 -4.38 -0.95 -11.48
N ILE A 89 -5.49 -1.09 -10.74
CA ILE A 89 -5.76 -0.33 -9.50
C ILE A 89 -4.62 -0.39 -8.48
N ARG A 90 -3.96 -1.55 -8.33
CA ARG A 90 -2.81 -1.69 -7.41
C ARG A 90 -1.63 -0.83 -7.86
N ALA A 91 -1.32 -0.86 -9.15
CA ALA A 91 -0.27 -0.03 -9.75
C ALA A 91 -0.63 1.46 -9.63
N PHE A 92 -1.88 1.82 -9.94
CA PHE A 92 -2.38 3.17 -9.74
C PHE A 92 -2.16 3.66 -8.30
N ASN A 93 -2.54 2.88 -7.29
CA ASN A 93 -2.38 3.26 -5.88
C ASN A 93 -0.91 3.41 -5.47
N ILE A 94 -0.02 2.56 -5.99
CA ILE A 94 1.43 2.71 -5.79
C ILE A 94 1.90 4.02 -6.42
N GLY A 95 1.54 4.27 -7.69
CA GLY A 95 1.88 5.50 -8.39
C GLY A 95 1.39 6.75 -7.66
N LEU A 96 0.14 6.72 -7.17
CA LEU A 96 -0.44 7.81 -6.39
C LEU A 96 0.25 7.99 -5.03
N SER A 97 0.68 6.91 -4.38
CA SER A 97 1.36 6.98 -3.09
C SER A 97 2.71 7.72 -3.18
N GLU A 98 3.43 7.56 -4.29
CA GLU A 98 4.69 8.28 -4.57
C GLU A 98 4.46 9.80 -4.72
N TRP A 99 3.24 10.21 -5.08
CA TRP A 99 2.86 11.61 -5.19
C TRP A 99 2.45 12.26 -3.86
N ARG A 100 2.22 11.48 -2.80
CA ARG A 100 1.72 12.03 -1.52
C ARG A 100 2.61 13.12 -0.92
N SER A 101 3.93 13.02 -1.09
CA SER A 101 4.87 14.05 -0.63
C SER A 101 4.70 15.39 -1.33
N ARG A 102 4.04 15.42 -2.50
CA ARG A 102 3.77 16.62 -3.29
C ARG A 102 2.41 17.25 -2.97
N PHE A 103 1.59 16.63 -2.12
CA PHE A 103 0.27 17.10 -1.71
C PHE A 103 0.35 18.07 -0.55
N ASN A 104 1.09 19.16 -0.75
CA ASN A 104 1.22 20.23 0.23
C ASN A 104 1.26 21.55 -0.52
N CYS A 105 0.20 22.35 -0.39
CA CYS A 105 0.07 23.63 -1.09
C CYS A 105 1.06 24.69 -0.59
N ILE A 106 1.62 24.54 0.61
CA ILE A 106 2.64 25.44 1.16
C ILE A 106 3.99 25.16 0.49
N SER A 107 4.41 23.89 0.44
CA SER A 107 5.71 23.51 -0.15
C SER A 107 5.65 23.30 -1.66
N ASN A 108 4.47 23.14 -2.25
CA ASN A 108 4.24 22.97 -3.68
C ASN A 108 3.14 23.93 -4.16
N PRO A 109 3.47 25.20 -4.47
CA PRO A 109 2.48 26.18 -4.94
C PRO A 109 1.85 25.80 -6.29
N TYR A 110 2.47 24.89 -7.06
CA TYR A 110 1.96 24.41 -8.34
C TYR A 110 1.13 23.13 -8.24
N MET A 111 0.85 22.64 -7.02
CA MET A 111 0.16 21.38 -6.76
C MET A 111 -1.12 21.24 -7.59
N TYR A 112 -1.99 22.26 -7.61
CA TYR A 112 -3.25 22.20 -8.35
C TYR A 112 -3.05 21.99 -9.86
N LYS A 113 -2.13 22.72 -10.47
CA LYS A 113 -1.80 22.57 -11.90
C LYS A 113 -1.21 21.19 -12.21
N GLN A 114 -0.44 20.63 -11.27
CA GLN A 114 0.12 19.28 -11.41
C GLN A 114 -0.95 18.20 -11.27
N LEU A 115 -1.81 18.31 -10.25
CA LEU A 115 -2.94 17.40 -10.01
C LEU A 115 -3.87 17.34 -11.21
N LEU A 116 -4.20 18.49 -11.81
CA LEU A 116 -5.04 18.55 -12.99
C LEU A 116 -4.41 17.78 -14.16
N LYS A 117 -3.08 17.80 -14.32
CA LYS A 117 -2.37 17.10 -15.39
C LYS A 117 -2.19 15.60 -15.16
N LEU A 118 -2.46 15.09 -13.95
CA LEU A 118 -2.34 13.66 -13.68
C LEU A 118 -3.41 12.88 -14.45
N SER A 119 -3.01 11.71 -14.96
CA SER A 119 -3.90 10.73 -15.56
C SER A 119 -3.76 9.39 -14.85
N ALA A 120 -4.82 8.56 -14.93
CA ALA A 120 -4.78 7.21 -14.38
C ALA A 120 -3.73 6.35 -15.08
N GLU A 121 -3.57 6.51 -16.40
CA GLU A 121 -2.58 5.80 -17.20
C GLU A 121 -1.13 6.13 -16.77
N ASP A 122 -0.83 7.41 -16.54
CA ASP A 122 0.50 7.83 -16.07
C ASP A 122 0.80 7.24 -14.68
N LEU A 123 -0.19 7.24 -13.78
CA LEU A 123 -0.02 6.68 -12.44
C LEU A 123 0.12 5.16 -12.45
N ILE A 124 -0.63 4.46 -13.32
CA ILE A 124 -0.47 3.02 -13.53
C ILE A 124 0.92 2.71 -14.08
N THR A 125 1.36 3.44 -15.12
CA THR A 125 2.68 3.28 -15.73
C THR A 125 3.78 3.54 -14.70
N LYS A 126 3.65 4.60 -13.90
CA LYS A 126 4.58 4.91 -12.82
C LYS A 126 4.60 3.83 -11.74
N GLY A 127 3.43 3.33 -11.36
CA GLY A 127 3.28 2.23 -10.41
C GLY A 127 3.94 0.95 -10.89
N ASN A 128 3.71 0.57 -12.14
CA ASN A 128 4.34 -0.59 -12.78
C ASN A 128 5.86 -0.43 -12.83
N SER A 129 6.36 0.74 -13.25
CA SER A 129 7.78 1.05 -13.24
C SER A 129 8.39 0.96 -11.83
N CYS A 130 7.69 1.45 -10.80
CA CYS A 130 8.09 1.31 -9.41
C CYS A 130 8.20 -0.17 -9.02
N VAL A 131 7.15 -0.97 -9.29
CA VAL A 131 7.15 -2.41 -9.02
C VAL A 131 8.30 -3.12 -9.73
N SER A 132 8.50 -2.87 -11.03
CA SER A 132 9.61 -3.45 -11.80
C SER A 132 10.98 -3.05 -11.24
N SER A 133 11.16 -1.78 -10.85
CA SER A 133 12.41 -1.31 -10.25
C SER A 133 12.71 -2.00 -8.91
N ARG A 134 11.69 -2.16 -8.07
CA ARG A 134 11.78 -2.86 -6.77
C ARG A 134 12.08 -4.33 -6.98
N GLN A 135 11.43 -4.96 -7.95
CA GLN A 135 11.67 -6.35 -8.32
C GLN A 135 13.11 -6.55 -8.83
N ASN A 136 13.60 -5.66 -9.69
CA ASN A 136 14.99 -5.72 -10.19
C ASN A 136 16.01 -5.50 -9.06
N ALA A 137 15.76 -4.56 -8.16
CA ALA A 137 16.60 -4.33 -6.98
C ALA A 137 16.59 -5.55 -6.04
N ALA A 138 15.42 -6.16 -5.82
CA ALA A 138 15.28 -7.38 -5.05
C ALA A 138 16.07 -8.52 -5.70
N SER A 139 15.91 -8.76 -7.00
CA SER A 139 16.61 -9.81 -7.76
C SER A 139 18.13 -9.76 -7.61
N LYS A 140 18.73 -8.57 -7.61
CA LYS A 140 20.18 -8.41 -7.37
C LYS A 140 20.63 -8.91 -5.99
N LEU A 141 19.76 -8.85 -4.98
CA LEU A 141 20.06 -9.37 -3.64
C LEU A 141 19.97 -10.90 -3.57
N LEU A 142 19.23 -11.57 -4.48
CA LEU A 142 19.12 -13.02 -4.50
C LEU A 142 20.43 -13.73 -4.88
N GLU A 143 21.41 -13.03 -5.45
CA GLU A 143 22.77 -13.54 -5.66
C GLU A 143 23.49 -13.86 -4.35
N LYS A 144 23.12 -13.15 -3.27
CA LYS A 144 23.67 -13.32 -1.92
C LYS A 144 22.82 -14.25 -1.05
N ALA A 145 21.88 -14.97 -1.65
CA ALA A 145 21.00 -15.88 -0.92
C ALA A 145 21.81 -17.04 -0.33
N PHE A 146 21.47 -17.43 0.91
CA PHE A 146 22.08 -18.55 1.61
C PHE A 146 21.00 -19.41 2.27
N ARG A 147 21.35 -20.66 2.59
CA ARG A 147 20.45 -21.58 3.30
C ARG A 147 20.32 -21.16 4.78
N VAL A 148 19.09 -21.12 5.26
CA VAL A 148 18.74 -20.80 6.65
C VAL A 148 18.01 -22.00 7.25
N ARG A 149 18.52 -22.51 8.37
CA ARG A 149 17.91 -23.60 9.12
C ARG A 149 16.97 -23.04 10.19
N LEU A 150 15.70 -22.81 9.83
CA LEU A 150 14.73 -22.15 10.68
C LEU A 150 14.54 -22.93 12.00
N GLY A 151 14.72 -22.25 13.12
CA GLY A 151 14.73 -22.88 14.45
C GLY A 151 15.71 -24.04 14.54
N ARG A 152 16.94 -23.83 14.04
CA ARG A 152 18.01 -24.85 13.99
C ARG A 152 17.63 -26.09 13.15
N GLY A 153 16.68 -25.93 12.24
CA GLY A 153 16.16 -26.96 11.34
C GLY A 153 14.82 -27.56 11.75
N PHE A 154 14.32 -27.24 12.95
CA PHE A 154 13.03 -27.75 13.43
C PHE A 154 11.85 -27.35 12.51
N TYR A 155 11.91 -26.17 11.91
CA TYR A 155 10.89 -25.67 10.99
C TYR A 155 11.27 -25.86 9.52
N GLY A 156 12.20 -26.77 9.26
CA GLY A 156 12.79 -26.97 7.95
C GLY A 156 13.78 -25.87 7.58
N GLU A 157 14.11 -25.83 6.30
CA GLU A 157 15.18 -24.99 5.77
C GLU A 157 14.70 -24.25 4.54
N CYS A 158 15.19 -23.03 4.36
CA CYS A 158 14.77 -22.16 3.28
C CYS A 158 15.92 -21.27 2.82
N LEU A 159 15.73 -20.52 1.74
CA LEU A 159 16.68 -19.47 1.35
C LEU A 159 16.40 -18.19 2.14
N GLY A 160 17.48 -17.54 2.54
CA GLY A 160 17.45 -16.24 3.17
C GLY A 160 18.49 -15.28 2.60
N VAL A 161 18.27 -13.98 2.83
CA VAL A 161 19.25 -12.94 2.48
C VAL A 161 19.34 -11.91 3.60
N ARG A 162 20.55 -11.40 3.81
CA ARG A 162 20.79 -10.24 4.66
C ARG A 162 20.62 -8.96 3.85
N ALA A 163 19.56 -8.21 4.15
CA ALA A 163 19.11 -7.02 3.45
C ALA A 163 19.26 -5.76 4.32
N ASP A 164 20.40 -5.62 5.01
CA ASP A 164 20.72 -4.41 5.77
C ASP A 164 20.65 -3.18 4.84
N GLY A 165 19.87 -2.17 5.22
CA GLY A 165 19.61 -0.98 4.41
C GLY A 165 18.51 -1.11 3.33
N ASN A 166 17.93 -2.30 3.12
CA ASN A 166 16.90 -2.56 2.10
C ASN A 166 15.62 -3.17 2.72
N SER A 167 15.30 -2.79 3.96
CA SER A 167 14.13 -3.34 4.69
C SER A 167 12.79 -3.03 4.00
N ASN A 168 12.74 -1.94 3.23
CA ASN A 168 11.60 -1.54 2.42
C ASN A 168 11.28 -2.51 1.28
N LEU A 169 12.21 -3.39 0.87
CA LEU A 169 12.03 -4.41 -0.17
C LEU A 169 11.77 -5.82 0.40
N SER A 170 11.56 -5.93 1.72
CA SER A 170 11.46 -7.24 2.38
C SER A 170 10.31 -8.12 1.88
N ASP A 171 9.21 -7.53 1.40
CA ASP A 171 8.10 -8.30 0.85
C ASP A 171 8.45 -8.91 -0.51
N GLU A 172 8.97 -8.11 -1.44
CA GLU A 172 9.37 -8.56 -2.78
C GLU A 172 10.51 -9.57 -2.72
N ILE A 173 11.56 -9.28 -1.93
CA ILE A 173 12.68 -10.18 -1.73
C ILE A 173 12.20 -11.50 -1.13
N GLY A 174 11.35 -11.44 -0.10
CA GLY A 174 10.84 -12.65 0.57
C GLY A 174 10.01 -13.53 -0.37
N LYS A 175 9.15 -12.94 -1.21
CA LYS A 175 8.37 -13.69 -2.20
C LYS A 175 9.26 -14.36 -3.26
N LEU A 176 10.25 -13.64 -3.77
CA LEU A 176 11.23 -14.19 -4.72
C LEU A 176 12.04 -15.34 -4.10
N LEU A 177 12.48 -15.18 -2.86
CA LEU A 177 13.20 -16.23 -2.12
C LEU A 177 12.31 -17.44 -1.83
N SER A 178 11.03 -17.25 -1.56
CA SER A 178 10.06 -18.35 -1.38
C SER A 178 9.98 -19.23 -2.63
N VAL A 179 9.79 -18.61 -3.80
CA VAL A 179 9.76 -19.32 -5.09
C VAL A 179 11.09 -20.02 -5.36
N LYS A 180 12.22 -19.34 -5.14
CA LYS A 180 13.55 -19.92 -5.35
C LYS A 180 13.83 -21.08 -4.39
N SER A 181 13.39 -20.98 -3.13
CA SER A 181 13.54 -22.05 -2.14
C SER A 181 12.82 -23.32 -2.59
N ALA A 182 11.55 -23.18 -3.00
CA ALA A 182 10.75 -24.28 -3.53
C ALA A 182 11.43 -24.94 -4.74
N ALA A 183 11.93 -24.14 -5.68
CA ALA A 183 12.64 -24.64 -6.86
C ALA A 183 13.94 -25.39 -6.54
N THR A 184 14.55 -25.13 -5.38
CA THR A 184 15.74 -25.84 -4.87
C THR A 184 15.39 -27.00 -3.94
N GLY A 185 14.13 -27.38 -3.81
CA GLY A 185 13.67 -28.46 -2.92
C GLY A 185 13.68 -28.11 -1.43
N LEU A 186 13.83 -26.83 -1.09
CA LEU A 186 13.72 -26.31 0.27
C LEU A 186 12.27 -25.93 0.59
N ARG A 187 11.97 -25.68 1.87
CA ARG A 187 10.65 -25.20 2.29
C ARG A 187 10.33 -23.91 1.54
N PRO A 188 9.10 -23.73 1.00
CA PRO A 188 8.73 -22.57 0.17
C PRO A 188 8.53 -21.32 1.03
N ILE A 189 9.61 -20.87 1.66
CA ILE A 189 9.70 -19.71 2.53
C ILE A 189 10.89 -18.88 2.05
N GLY A 190 10.73 -17.57 2.02
CA GLY A 190 11.83 -16.64 1.86
C GLY A 190 12.08 -15.90 3.16
N ALA A 191 13.31 -15.98 3.68
CA ALA A 191 13.73 -15.25 4.86
C ALA A 191 14.48 -13.96 4.49
N VAL A 192 13.97 -12.81 4.92
CA VAL A 192 14.67 -11.53 4.77
C VAL A 192 15.13 -11.06 6.14
N ILE A 193 16.44 -10.87 6.27
CA ILE A 193 17.13 -10.60 7.52
C ILE A 193 17.69 -9.19 7.49
N PHE A 194 17.41 -8.36 8.48
CA PHE A 194 18.09 -7.07 8.62
C PHE A 194 18.23 -6.66 10.08
N MET A 195 19.24 -5.85 10.37
CA MET A 195 19.49 -5.28 11.68
C MET A 195 18.33 -4.39 12.12
N GLN A 196 17.82 -4.65 13.32
CA GLN A 196 16.87 -3.79 14.02
C GLN A 196 17.39 -3.55 15.43
N ARG A 197 17.93 -2.35 15.66
CA ARG A 197 18.70 -2.01 16.87
C ARG A 197 19.89 -2.97 17.01
N ASN A 198 20.00 -3.70 18.13
CA ASN A 198 21.08 -4.65 18.41
C ASN A 198 20.74 -6.11 18.05
N ASN A 199 19.54 -6.35 17.50
CA ASN A 199 19.05 -7.67 17.13
C ASN A 199 18.77 -7.75 15.63
N LEU A 200 18.41 -8.94 15.15
CA LEU A 200 18.03 -9.17 13.77
C LEU A 200 16.52 -9.34 13.68
N LYS A 201 15.88 -8.58 12.79
CA LYS A 201 14.51 -8.82 12.38
C LYS A 201 14.52 -9.86 11.27
N MET A 202 13.79 -10.96 11.49
CA MET A 202 13.49 -11.99 10.49
C MET A 202 12.11 -11.69 9.91
N CYS A 203 12.03 -11.45 8.61
CA CYS A 203 10.77 -11.36 7.88
C CYS A 203 10.62 -12.61 7.01
N LEU A 204 9.58 -13.42 7.26
CA LEU A 204 9.28 -14.60 6.49
C LEU A 204 8.14 -14.31 5.52
N ARG A 205 8.28 -14.77 4.28
CA ARG A 205 7.24 -14.74 3.26
C ARG A 205 7.08 -16.11 2.65
N SER A 206 5.84 -16.49 2.34
CA SER A 206 5.56 -17.65 1.50
C SER A 206 4.59 -17.26 0.38
N THR A 207 4.86 -17.78 -0.81
CA THR A 207 3.95 -17.74 -1.96
C THR A 207 3.12 -19.03 -2.06
N ASP A 208 3.42 -20.02 -1.22
CA ASP A 208 2.70 -21.28 -1.17
C ASP A 208 1.54 -21.19 -0.16
N SER A 209 0.35 -21.61 -0.60
CA SER A 209 -0.86 -21.52 0.22
C SER A 209 -0.92 -22.55 1.36
N SER A 210 -0.11 -23.61 1.29
CA SER A 210 -0.05 -24.67 2.30
C SER A 210 0.98 -24.42 3.39
N THR A 211 1.82 -23.39 3.23
CA THR A 211 2.94 -23.10 4.12
C THR A 211 2.60 -21.96 5.08
N ASP A 212 2.52 -22.29 6.38
CA ASP A 212 2.32 -21.31 7.45
C ASP A 212 3.67 -20.84 8.01
N THR A 213 4.05 -19.60 7.74
CA THR A 213 5.24 -18.96 8.31
C THR A 213 5.01 -18.44 9.73
N SER A 214 3.75 -18.23 10.13
CA SER A 214 3.38 -17.64 11.41
C SER A 214 3.71 -18.55 12.59
N GLU A 215 3.74 -19.88 12.39
CA GLU A 215 4.16 -20.85 13.41
C GLU A 215 5.58 -20.56 13.91
N VAL A 216 6.50 -20.25 12.98
CA VAL A 216 7.90 -19.95 13.28
C VAL A 216 7.95 -18.62 14.01
N ALA A 217 7.25 -17.60 13.50
CA ALA A 217 7.26 -16.29 14.13
C ALA A 217 6.74 -16.33 15.58
N LYS A 218 5.63 -17.03 15.84
CA LYS A 218 5.04 -17.17 17.19
C LYS A 218 6.00 -17.84 18.17
N ALA A 219 6.74 -18.87 17.75
CA ALA A 219 7.71 -19.56 18.59
C ALA A 219 8.86 -18.65 19.08
N TYR A 220 9.15 -17.58 18.33
CA TYR A 220 10.16 -16.58 18.68
C TYR A 220 9.54 -15.23 19.12
N GLY A 221 8.31 -15.26 19.64
CA GLY A 221 7.64 -14.07 20.19
C GLY A 221 7.20 -13.02 19.17
N GLY A 222 7.17 -13.38 17.89
CA GLY A 222 6.65 -12.57 16.79
C GLY A 222 5.24 -12.96 16.36
N GLY A 223 4.87 -12.58 15.13
CA GLY A 223 3.55 -12.86 14.58
C GLY A 223 3.38 -12.46 13.12
N GLY A 224 2.15 -12.53 12.63
CA GLY A 224 1.78 -12.20 11.26
C GLY A 224 0.70 -13.14 10.71
N SER A 225 0.48 -13.07 9.39
CA SER A 225 -0.38 -14.00 8.67
C SER A 225 0.40 -15.25 8.25
N PRO A 226 -0.28 -16.33 7.80
CA PRO A 226 0.39 -17.53 7.32
C PRO A 226 1.42 -17.27 6.20
N SER A 227 1.12 -16.39 5.26
CA SER A 227 2.01 -16.05 4.14
C SER A 227 3.00 -14.90 4.43
N SER A 228 2.86 -14.20 5.56
CA SER A 228 3.65 -13.01 5.87
C SER A 228 3.77 -12.80 7.38
N SER A 229 4.93 -13.16 7.92
CA SER A 229 5.21 -13.05 9.35
C SER A 229 6.58 -12.47 9.65
N SER A 230 6.81 -12.07 10.90
CA SER A 230 8.12 -11.60 11.34
C SER A 230 8.33 -11.75 12.84
N PHE A 231 9.59 -11.85 13.24
CA PHE A 231 10.03 -11.96 14.63
C PHE A 231 11.44 -11.37 14.77
N ILE A 232 11.91 -11.20 16.00
CA ILE A 232 13.24 -10.65 16.31
C ILE A 232 14.05 -11.75 17.00
N ILE A 233 15.27 -11.99 16.51
CA ILE A 233 16.22 -12.91 17.13
C ILE A 233 17.53 -12.22 17.44
N ARG A 234 18.23 -12.77 18.43
CA ARG A 234 19.59 -12.34 18.76
C ARG A 234 20.59 -12.87 17.73
N LEU A 235 21.75 -12.21 17.65
CA LEU A 235 22.81 -12.57 16.70
C LEU A 235 23.38 -13.98 16.94
N ASP A 236 23.49 -14.41 18.20
CA ASP A 236 23.97 -15.74 18.55
C ASP A 236 23.01 -16.85 18.11
N GLU A 237 21.70 -16.65 18.30
CA GLU A 237 20.70 -17.58 17.78
C GLU A 237 20.72 -17.63 16.25
N TYR A 238 20.77 -16.46 15.60
CA TYR A 238 20.89 -16.38 14.14
C TYR A 238 22.12 -17.12 13.62
N ASN A 239 23.28 -16.97 14.28
CA ASN A 239 24.50 -17.66 13.88
C ASN A 239 24.34 -19.18 13.88
N GLN A 240 23.56 -19.74 14.81
CA GLN A 240 23.25 -21.17 14.82
C GLN A 240 22.38 -21.62 13.63
N TRP A 241 21.54 -20.72 13.10
CA TRP A 241 20.67 -21.03 11.95
C TRP A 241 21.44 -21.03 10.63
N ILE A 242 22.60 -20.36 10.58
CA ILE A 242 23.45 -20.27 9.40
C ILE A 242 24.75 -21.09 9.52
N SER A 243 25.10 -21.58 10.72
CA SER A 243 26.36 -22.30 10.99
C SER A 243 26.40 -23.72 10.44
N GLY A 244 25.30 -24.22 9.87
CA GLY A 244 25.29 -25.46 9.09
C GLY A 244 25.88 -25.31 7.68
N ARG A 245 26.91 -24.47 7.49
CA ARG A 245 27.68 -24.48 6.24
C ARG A 245 28.38 -25.83 6.17
N ASP A 246 27.92 -26.69 5.28
CA ASP A 246 28.73 -27.82 4.82
C ASP A 246 30.08 -27.25 4.36
N ARG A 247 31.15 -27.77 4.94
CA ARG A 247 32.53 -27.58 4.46
C ARG A 247 32.69 -28.27 3.12
#